data_AF-A0A376U723-F1
#
_entry.id   AF-A0A376U723-F1
#
_cell.length_a   1.000
_cell.length_b   1.000
_cell.length_c   1.000
_cell.angle_alpha   90.00
_cell.angle_beta   90.00
_cell.angle_gamma   90.00
#
_symmetry.space_group_name_H-M   'P 1'
#
loop_
_entity.id
_entity.type
_entity.pdbx_description
1 polymer ?
#
loop_
_entity_poly.entity_id
_entity_poly.type
_entity_poly.pdbx_seq_one_letter_code
_entity_poly.pdbx_strand_id
1 'polypeptide(L)'
;MVAACDKLAVNFGAEILKIVPGRVSTEVDARLSFDKEKSIEKARHLVDLYQQQGVEKSRILIKLASTWEGIRAAEELEKEGINCNLTLLFLLPRRGPVQKRAFF
;
A
#
# COMPACT_ATOMS: atom_id res chain seq x y z
N MET A 1 -8.79 18.25 4.98
CA MET A 1 -7.81 18.26 3.87
C MET A 1 -7.26 16.87 3.54
N VAL A 2 -6.82 16.05 4.52
CA VAL A 2 -6.26 14.70 4.25
C VAL A 2 -7.21 13.77 3.49
N ALA A 3 -8.50 13.76 3.81
CA ALA A 3 -9.50 12.93 3.13
C ALA A 3 -9.67 13.23 1.62
N ALA A 4 -9.40 14.47 1.18
CA ALA A 4 -9.51 14.84 -0.23
C ALA A 4 -8.36 14.25 -1.06
N CYS A 5 -7.14 14.25 -0.52
CA CYS A 5 -5.98 13.64 -1.18
C CYS A 5 -6.13 12.12 -1.30
N ASP A 6 -6.62 11.47 -0.24
CA ASP A 6 -6.88 10.02 -0.27
C ASP A 6 -7.91 9.66 -1.35
N LYS A 7 -9.04 10.39 -1.40
CA LYS A 7 -10.07 10.18 -2.42
C LYS A 7 -9.55 10.45 -3.82
N LEU A 8 -8.72 11.48 -4.01
CA LEU A 8 -8.08 11.79 -5.29
C LEU A 8 -7.20 10.62 -5.75
N ALA A 9 -6.31 10.11 -4.89
CA ALA A 9 -5.43 9.00 -5.20
C ALA A 9 -6.22 7.74 -5.60
N VAL A 10 -7.27 7.42 -4.84
CA VAL A 10 -8.14 6.27 -5.12
C VAL A 10 -8.90 6.44 -6.43
N ASN A 11 -9.44 7.63 -6.70
CA ASN A 11 -10.15 7.90 -7.97
C ASN A 11 -9.21 7.71 -9.17
N PHE A 12 -7.98 8.23 -9.09
CA PHE A 12 -6.98 8.01 -10.14
C PHE A 12 -6.68 6.52 -10.33
N GLY A 13 -6.48 5.77 -9.24
CA GLY A 13 -6.22 4.35 -9.34
C GLY A 13 -7.40 3.55 -9.91
N ALA A 14 -8.63 3.93 -9.58
CA ALA A 14 -9.83 3.32 -10.14
C ALA A 14 -9.93 3.56 -11.65
N GLU A 15 -9.63 4.78 -12.13
CA GLU A 15 -9.58 5.05 -13.58
C GLU A 15 -8.48 4.26 -14.29
N ILE A 16 -7.28 4.15 -13.69
CA ILE A 16 -6.19 3.33 -14.23
C ILE A 16 -6.62 1.87 -14.38
N LEU A 17 -7.33 1.33 -13.39
CA LEU A 17 -7.78 -0.06 -13.38
C LEU A 17 -8.80 -0.41 -14.46
N LYS A 18 -9.48 0.59 -15.07
CA LYS A 18 -10.34 0.37 -16.24
C LYS A 18 -9.54 0.09 -17.52
N ILE A 19 -8.28 0.52 -17.56
CA ILE A 19 -7.40 0.42 -18.73
C ILE A 19 -6.46 -0.77 -18.60
N VAL A 20 -5.91 -1.01 -17.41
CA VAL A 20 -4.90 -2.06 -17.21
C VAL A 20 -5.53 -3.39 -16.76
N PRO A 21 -5.05 -4.55 -17.23
CA PRO A 21 -5.52 -5.85 -16.77
C PRO A 21 -4.86 -6.28 -15.44
N GLY A 22 -3.89 -5.53 -14.93
CA GLY A 22 -3.11 -5.87 -13.74
C GLY A 22 -3.64 -5.25 -12.45
N ARG A 23 -2.72 -4.69 -11.66
CA ARG A 23 -2.99 -4.06 -10.36
C ARG A 23 -2.56 -2.60 -10.39
N VAL A 24 -3.08 -1.80 -9.46
CA VAL A 24 -2.62 -0.44 -9.19
C VAL A 24 -1.93 -0.36 -7.83
N SER A 25 -0.81 0.34 -7.75
CA SER A 25 -0.16 0.67 -6.48
C SER A 25 -0.63 2.03 -5.98
N THR A 26 -1.12 2.10 -4.75
CA THR A 26 -1.48 3.37 -4.08
C THR A 26 -0.63 3.54 -2.84
N GLU A 27 0.05 4.68 -2.74
CA GLU A 27 1.01 4.92 -1.67
C GLU A 27 0.35 5.49 -0.42
N VAL A 28 0.70 4.92 0.73
CA VAL A 28 0.39 5.50 2.04
C VAL A 28 1.21 6.78 2.21
N ASP A 29 0.63 7.77 2.89
CA ASP A 29 1.32 9.01 3.21
C ASP A 29 2.70 8.76 3.84
N ALA A 30 3.76 9.19 3.16
CA ALA A 30 5.14 8.97 3.57
C ALA A 30 5.46 9.55 4.97
N ARG A 31 4.68 10.52 5.47
CA ARG A 31 4.80 11.04 6.84
C ARG A 31 4.53 9.98 7.91
N LEU A 32 3.83 8.89 7.55
CA LEU A 32 3.52 7.77 8.42
C LEU A 32 4.59 6.67 8.38
N SER A 33 5.67 6.83 7.62
CA SER A 33 6.68 5.77 7.38
C SER A 33 7.34 5.23 8.65
N PHE A 34 7.29 5.94 9.78
CA PHE A 34 7.84 5.51 11.07
C PHE A 34 6.74 5.27 12.13
N ASP A 35 5.49 5.15 11.70
CA ASP A 35 4.32 4.87 12.54
C ASP A 35 3.58 3.67 11.94
N LYS A 36 3.88 2.47 12.50
CA LYS A 36 3.33 1.19 12.03
C LYS A 36 1.81 1.19 12.06
N GLU A 37 1.22 1.70 13.14
CA GLU A 37 -0.22 1.62 13.41
C GLU A 37 -0.99 2.56 12.49
N LYS A 38 -0.52 3.81 12.35
CA LYS A 38 -1.13 4.74 11.40
C LYS A 38 -0.94 4.31 9.94
N SER A 39 0.15 3.62 9.62
CA SER A 39 0.36 3.06 8.28
C SER A 39 -0.67 1.97 7.97
N ILE A 40 -0.94 1.07 8.92
CA ILE A 40 -1.97 0.03 8.80
C ILE A 40 -3.36 0.66 8.67
N GLU A 41 -3.71 1.60 9.54
CA GLU A 41 -5.00 2.30 9.48
C GLU A 41 -5.21 3.02 8.15
N LYS A 42 -4.19 3.72 7.66
CA LYS A 42 -4.25 4.41 6.37
C LYS A 42 -4.39 3.42 5.22
N ALA A 43 -3.65 2.32 5.24
CA ALA A 43 -3.75 1.26 4.24
C ALA A 43 -5.17 0.68 4.15
N ARG A 44 -5.76 0.32 5.29
CA ARG A 44 -7.14 -0.19 5.36
C ARG A 44 -8.13 0.85 4.83
N HIS A 45 -7.99 2.11 5.24
CA HIS A 45 -8.84 3.19 4.76
C HIS A 45 -8.79 3.35 3.22
N LEU A 46 -7.61 3.26 2.61
CA LEU A 46 -7.47 3.33 1.15
C LEU A 46 -8.15 2.13 0.47
N VAL A 47 -8.00 0.92 1.02
CA VAL A 47 -8.68 -0.28 0.50
C VAL A 47 -10.20 -0.13 0.59
N ASP A 48 -10.73 0.36 1.70
CA ASP A 48 -12.17 0.60 1.88
C ASP A 48 -12.70 1.60 0.84
N LEU A 49 -11.96 2.67 0.57
CA LEU A 49 -12.32 3.66 -0.45
C LEU A 49 -12.33 3.07 -1.88
N TYR A 50 -11.47 2.10 -2.16
CA TYR A 50 -11.49 1.35 -3.43
C TYR A 50 -12.70 0.41 -3.51
N GLN A 51 -12.99 -0.31 -2.43
CA GLN A 51 -14.14 -1.22 -2.36
C GLN A 51 -15.47 -0.48 -2.53
N GLN A 52 -15.59 0.73 -1.97
CA GLN A 52 -16.74 1.61 -2.20
C GLN A 52 -16.94 2.00 -3.68
N GLN A 53 -15.91 1.85 -4.52
CA GLN A 53 -15.97 2.08 -5.97
C GLN A 53 -16.09 0.76 -6.78
N GLY A 54 -16.31 -0.37 -6.10
CA GLY A 54 -16.43 -1.68 -6.74
C GLY A 54 -15.10 -2.26 -7.20
N VAL A 55 -13.96 -1.75 -6.70
CA VAL A 55 -12.64 -2.30 -7.01
C VAL A 55 -12.29 -3.42 -6.02
N GLU A 56 -12.06 -4.61 -6.56
CA GLU A 56 -11.62 -5.78 -5.80
C GLU A 56 -10.25 -5.59 -5.15
N LYS A 57 -10.10 -6.04 -3.89
CA LYS A 57 -8.84 -5.92 -3.13
C LYS A 57 -7.64 -6.56 -3.84
N SER A 58 -7.88 -7.62 -4.62
CA SER A 58 -6.85 -8.33 -5.40
C SER A 58 -6.21 -7.49 -6.52
N ARG A 59 -6.84 -6.37 -6.89
CA ARG A 59 -6.39 -5.42 -7.92
C ARG A 59 -5.55 -4.27 -7.34
N ILE A 60 -5.36 -4.25 -6.02
CA ILE A 60 -4.73 -3.14 -5.29
C ILE A 60 -3.43 -3.64 -4.66
N LEU A 61 -2.39 -2.82 -4.74
CA LEU A 61 -1.16 -2.94 -3.96
C LEU A 61 -1.03 -1.70 -3.08
N ILE A 62 -0.96 -1.87 -1.76
CA ILE A 62 -0.67 -0.76 -0.86
C ILE A 62 0.84 -0.53 -0.82
N LYS A 63 1.28 0.65 -1.22
CA LYS A 63 2.69 0.99 -1.32
C LYS A 63 3.16 1.66 -0.02
N LEU A 64 4.21 1.10 0.58
CA LEU A 64 4.77 1.51 1.88
C LEU A 64 6.28 1.70 1.75
N ALA A 65 6.85 2.68 2.44
CA ALA A 65 8.29 2.83 2.53
C ALA A 65 8.91 1.63 3.26
N SER A 66 10.06 1.14 2.80
CA SER A 66 10.78 -0.01 3.37
C SER A 66 11.55 0.31 4.65
N THR A 67 10.95 1.10 5.54
CA THR A 67 11.40 1.28 6.94
C THR A 67 11.07 0.02 7.74
N TRP A 68 11.61 -0.10 8.96
CA TRP A 68 11.27 -1.22 9.84
C TRP A 68 9.76 -1.26 10.10
N GLU A 69 9.16 -0.13 10.44
CA GLU A 69 7.74 0.04 10.70
C GLU A 69 6.90 -0.28 9.47
N GLY A 70 7.31 0.19 8.29
CA GLY A 70 6.63 -0.13 7.03
C GLY A 70 6.66 -1.62 6.69
N ILE A 71 7.79 -2.30 6.92
CA ILE A 71 7.91 -3.76 6.74
C ILE A 71 7.01 -4.52 7.74
N ARG A 72 6.98 -4.10 9.01
CA ARG A 72 6.10 -4.72 10.02
C ARG A 72 4.62 -4.47 9.71
N ALA A 73 4.27 -3.27 9.23
CA ALA A 73 2.91 -2.93 8.80
C ALA A 73 2.47 -3.79 7.61
N ALA A 74 3.33 -3.92 6.59
CA ALA A 74 3.06 -4.79 5.45
C ALA A 74 2.88 -6.26 5.86
N GLU A 75 3.66 -6.76 6.83
CA GLU A 75 3.47 -8.13 7.32
C GLU A 75 2.09 -8.37 7.93
N GLU A 76 1.54 -7.39 8.67
CA GLU A 76 0.21 -7.48 9.25
C GLU A 76 -0.89 -7.38 8.18
N LEU A 77 -0.77 -6.40 7.29
CA LEU A 77 -1.71 -6.19 6.17
C LEU A 77 -1.81 -7.43 5.25
N GLU A 78 -0.69 -8.11 5.01
CA GLU A 78 -0.67 -9.35 4.21
C GLU A 78 -1.42 -10.51 4.88
N LYS A 79 -1.40 -10.61 6.22
CA LYS A 79 -2.22 -11.61 6.94
C LYS A 79 -3.71 -11.35 6.77
N GLU A 80 -4.09 -10.08 6.55
CA GLU A 80 -5.45 -9.65 6.24
C GLU A 80 -5.77 -9.78 4.73
N GLY A 81 -4.80 -10.25 3.92
CA GLY A 81 -4.92 -10.36 2.46
C GLY A 81 -4.89 -9.02 1.72
N ILE A 82 -4.34 -7.96 2.33
CA ILE A 82 -4.03 -6.70 1.67
C ILE A 82 -2.61 -6.80 1.11
N ASN A 83 -2.52 -6.94 -0.22
CA ASN A 83 -1.24 -7.06 -0.91
C ASN A 83 -0.46 -5.73 -0.81
N CYS A 84 0.83 -5.80 -0.49
CA CYS A 84 1.68 -4.64 -0.29
C CYS A 84 2.83 -4.55 -1.31
N ASN A 85 3.22 -3.33 -1.65
CA ASN A 85 4.40 -3.00 -2.45
C ASN A 85 5.40 -2.22 -1.59
N LEU A 86 6.47 -2.88 -1.15
CA LEU A 86 7.52 -2.23 -0.36
C LEU A 86 8.46 -1.44 -1.30
N THR A 87 8.54 -0.13 -1.09
CA THR A 87 9.29 0.80 -1.95
C THR A 87 10.43 1.49 -1.21
N LEU A 88 11.20 2.35 -1.90
CA LEU A 88 12.39 3.02 -1.35
C LEU A 88 13.43 2.05 -0.77
N LEU A 89 13.56 0.89 -1.43
CA LEU A 89 14.53 -0.13 -1.09
C LEU A 89 15.85 0.15 -1.81
N PHE A 90 16.81 0.75 -1.09
CA PHE A 90 18.10 1.16 -1.66
C PHE A 90 19.26 0.25 -1.26
N LEU A 91 19.14 -0.46 -0.14
CA LEU A 91 20.19 -1.27 0.44
C LEU A 91 19.67 -2.68 0.71
N LEU A 92 20.53 -3.67 0.51
CA LEU A 92 20.23 -5.04 0.91
C LEU A 92 20.40 -5.14 2.44
N PRO A 93 19.34 -5.37 3.22
CA PRO A 93 19.48 -5.51 4.66
C PRO A 93 20.32 -6.76 4.97
N ARG A 94 21.29 -6.63 5.87
CA ARG A 94 22.19 -7.74 6.29
C ARG A 94 21.43 -8.93 6.91
N ARG A 95 20.20 -8.71 7.38
CA ARG A 95 19.21 -9.70 7.84
C ARG A 95 17.82 -9.08 7.74
N GLY A 96 16.85 -9.76 7.10
CA GLY A 96 15.45 -9.35 7.16
C GLY A 96 14.56 -9.93 6.04
N PRO A 97 13.23 -10.00 6.25
CA PRO A 97 12.27 -10.69 5.37
C PRO A 97 11.97 -9.97 4.03
N VAL A 98 12.69 -8.90 3.72
CA VAL A 98 12.35 -7.94 2.65
C VAL A 98 12.60 -8.50 1.24
N GLN A 99 13.47 -9.52 1.12
CA GLN A 99 14.01 -9.97 -0.15
C GLN A 99 13.00 -10.65 -1.10
N LYS A 100 11.84 -11.09 -0.60
CA LYS A 100 10.78 -11.70 -1.43
C LYS A 100 9.68 -10.74 -1.88
N ARG A 101 9.71 -9.47 -1.46
CA ARG A 101 8.50 -8.60 -1.46
C ARG A 101 8.68 -7.21 -2.11
N ALA A 102 9.78 -7.03 -2.85
CA ALA A 102 10.15 -5.74 -3.46
C ALA A 102 9.91 -5.66 -4.98
N PHE A 103 9.56 -6.78 -5.63
CA PHE A 103 9.32 -6.84 -7.07
C PHE A 103 8.06 -7.66 -7.33
N PHE A 104 7.08 -6.97 -7.90
CA PHE A 104 5.74 -7.36 -8.40
C PHE A 104 5.37 -8.84 -8.46
#